data_AF-A0AAV0I741-F1
#
_entry.id   AF-A0AAV0I741-F1
#
_cell.length_a   1.000
_cell.length_b   1.000
_cell.length_c   1.000
_cell.angle_alpha   90.00
_cell.angle_beta   90.00
_cell.angle_gamma   90.00
#
_symmetry.space_group_name_H-M   'P 1'
#
loop_
_entity.id
_entity.type
_entity.pdbx_description
1 polymer ?
#
loop_
_entity_poly.entity_id
_entity_poly.type
_entity_poly.pdbx_seq_one_letter_code
_entity_poly.pdbx_strand_id
1 'polypeptide(L)'
;MGASESTLSISEKFADEITTVSERSESVDLLSEKLKSLKITKPLLTSSPKEGSLTDILVRKPSSSTTPGIVDPKVLLDLFSMYRVWQEERTQEISKNQEEIENKIEVVDALALKLLQRFNHSVSTMRTTSQHLSGVHSLKVEIGELKGRLTEVISNCDALCKRITTEGPESLCSSVKPFVVPTLPGSSISNSSSAGSVESALHGNKSSNQS
;
A
#
# COMPACT_ATOMS: atom_id res chain seq x y z
N MET A 1 9.96 -25.43 -6.61
CA MET A 1 8.81 -24.66 -6.07
C MET A 1 9.07 -23.21 -6.48
N GLY A 2 8.72 -22.78 -7.69
CA GLY A 2 7.36 -22.61 -8.19
C GLY A 2 6.99 -21.13 -8.05
N ALA A 3 7.63 -20.27 -8.85
CA ALA A 3 7.37 -18.83 -8.87
C ALA A 3 6.52 -18.52 -10.10
N SER A 4 5.28 -18.08 -9.88
CA SER A 4 4.41 -17.57 -10.93
C SER A 4 4.54 -16.05 -10.97
N GLU A 5 5.00 -15.55 -12.11
CA GLU A 5 5.06 -14.13 -12.43
C GLU A 5 3.65 -13.66 -12.84
N SER A 6 3.14 -12.61 -12.21
CA SER A 6 1.93 -11.89 -12.64
C SER A 6 2.33 -10.48 -13.01
N THR A 7 2.31 -10.20 -14.32
CA THR A 7 2.54 -8.87 -14.90
C THR A 7 1.24 -8.08 -14.86
N LEU A 8 1.12 -7.14 -13.93
CA LEU A 8 0.12 -6.07 -14.01
C LEU A 8 0.77 -4.83 -14.62
N SER A 9 0.31 -4.49 -15.82
CA SER A 9 0.69 -3.29 -16.56
C SER A 9 0.29 -2.04 -15.78
N ILE A 10 1.28 -1.35 -15.20
CA ILE A 10 1.12 0.03 -14.70
C ILE A 10 1.39 0.95 -15.89
N SER A 11 0.31 1.34 -16.55
CA SER A 11 0.27 2.51 -17.41
C SER A 11 -0.17 3.72 -16.58
N GLU A 12 0.46 4.84 -16.89
CA GLU A 12 0.14 6.21 -16.49
C GLU A 12 0.59 6.71 -15.11
N LYS A 13 1.57 7.61 -15.21
CA LYS A 13 1.91 8.69 -14.30
C LYS A 13 0.65 9.25 -13.62
N PHE A 14 0.56 9.13 -12.31
CA PHE A 14 -0.20 10.08 -11.52
C PHE A 14 0.78 10.99 -10.80
N ALA A 15 0.84 12.22 -11.32
CA ALA A 15 1.33 13.37 -10.57
C ALA A 15 0.38 13.61 -9.39
N ASP A 16 0.98 13.97 -8.27
CA ASP A 16 0.32 14.31 -7.03
C ASP A 16 -0.45 15.63 -7.23
N GLU A 17 -1.73 15.55 -7.57
CA GLU A 17 -2.62 16.70 -7.71
C GLU A 17 -3.95 16.39 -7.02
N ILE A 18 -4.19 17.05 -5.88
CA ILE A 18 -5.44 16.92 -5.11
C ILE A 18 -6.56 17.58 -5.92
N THR A 19 -7.27 16.79 -6.72
CA THR A 19 -8.46 17.25 -7.44
C THR A 19 -9.65 17.25 -6.49
N THR A 20 -10.07 18.43 -6.04
CA THR A 20 -11.35 18.60 -5.33
C THR A 20 -12.50 18.32 -6.30
N VAL A 21 -13.32 17.31 -6.01
CA VAL A 21 -14.54 17.00 -6.77
C VAL A 21 -15.55 18.14 -6.58
N SER A 22 -15.53 19.12 -7.46
CA SER A 22 -16.55 20.18 -7.57
C SER A 22 -17.46 19.87 -8.76
N GLU A 23 -18.14 18.75 -8.74
CA GLU A 23 -19.27 18.52 -9.64
C GLU A 23 -20.32 17.70 -8.92
N ARG A 24 -21.27 18.42 -8.31
CA ARG A 24 -22.53 17.83 -7.86
C ARG A 24 -23.27 17.49 -9.14
N SER A 25 -23.25 16.21 -9.53
CA SER A 25 -24.00 15.73 -10.68
C SER A 25 -25.45 16.20 -10.55
N GLU A 26 -25.84 17.13 -11.41
CA GLU A 26 -27.22 17.58 -11.61
C GLU A 26 -27.99 16.49 -12.38
N SER A 27 -27.85 15.25 -11.93
CA SER A 27 -28.72 14.16 -12.35
C SER A 27 -30.00 14.33 -11.56
N VAL A 28 -30.99 14.96 -12.21
CA VAL A 28 -32.36 14.97 -11.72
C VAL A 28 -32.71 13.54 -11.35
N ASP A 29 -32.96 13.33 -10.07
CA ASP A 29 -33.21 12.03 -9.48
C ASP A 29 -34.36 11.37 -10.25
N LEU A 30 -34.12 10.22 -10.89
CA LEU A 30 -35.14 9.49 -11.68
C LEU A 30 -36.42 9.26 -10.85
N LEU A 31 -36.26 9.15 -9.53
CA LEU A 31 -37.32 9.08 -8.55
C LEU A 31 -38.14 10.40 -8.45
N SER A 32 -37.48 11.55 -8.51
CA SER A 32 -38.12 12.87 -8.48
C SER A 32 -38.95 13.15 -9.73
N GLU A 33 -38.44 12.81 -10.92
CA GLU A 33 -39.22 12.89 -12.15
C GLU A 33 -40.41 11.92 -12.13
N LYS A 34 -40.18 10.70 -11.66
CA LYS A 34 -41.26 9.71 -11.54
C LYS A 34 -42.34 10.22 -10.59
N LEU A 35 -42.00 10.72 -9.41
CA LEU A 35 -42.95 11.30 -8.46
C LEU A 35 -43.73 12.50 -9.04
N LYS A 36 -43.07 13.38 -9.80
CA LYS A 36 -43.73 14.50 -10.49
C LYS A 36 -44.65 14.08 -11.62
N SER A 37 -44.38 12.94 -12.26
CA SER A 37 -45.21 12.37 -13.34
C SER A 37 -46.47 11.63 -12.84
N LEU A 38 -46.54 11.28 -11.55
CA LEU A 38 -47.73 10.66 -10.97
C LEU A 38 -48.88 11.68 -10.94
N LYS A 39 -49.92 11.43 -11.75
CA LYS A 39 -51.17 12.19 -11.67
C LYS A 39 -51.83 11.92 -10.32
N ILE A 40 -52.02 12.97 -9.53
CA ILE A 40 -52.80 12.92 -8.29
C ILE A 40 -54.23 12.57 -8.66
N THR A 41 -54.62 11.31 -8.43
CA THR A 41 -56.00 10.85 -8.57
C THR A 41 -56.87 11.57 -7.55
N LYS A 42 -58.14 11.82 -7.88
CA LYS A 42 -59.12 12.43 -6.97
C LYS A 42 -59.02 11.78 -5.58
N PRO A 43 -58.88 12.57 -4.50
CA PRO A 43 -58.80 12.02 -3.16
C PRO A 43 -60.04 11.17 -2.88
N LEU A 44 -59.82 9.96 -2.36
CA LEU A 44 -60.90 9.03 -1.96
C LEU A 44 -61.82 9.64 -0.89
N LEU A 45 -61.32 10.63 -0.14
CA LEU A 45 -62.06 11.32 0.90
C LEU A 45 -62.51 12.68 0.37
N THR A 46 -63.78 12.78 -0.02
CA THR A 46 -64.43 13.99 -0.54
C THR A 46 -64.79 15.00 0.55
N SER A 47 -64.47 14.71 1.81
CA SER A 47 -64.71 15.61 2.94
C SER A 47 -63.45 15.76 3.80
N SER A 48 -63.20 16.99 4.23
CA SER A 48 -62.10 17.31 5.15
C SER A 48 -62.31 16.58 6.49
N PRO A 49 -61.33 15.80 6.99
CA PRO A 49 -61.43 15.19 8.31
C PRO A 49 -61.57 16.29 9.36
N LYS A 50 -62.72 16.34 10.03
CA LYS A 50 -62.97 17.26 11.15
C LYS A 50 -61.93 16.99 12.24
N GLU A 51 -61.22 18.03 12.68
CA GLU A 51 -60.23 18.00 13.76
C GLU A 51 -60.81 17.33 15.01
N GLY A 52 -60.51 16.04 15.17
CA GLY A 52 -60.81 15.25 16.34
C GLY A 52 -59.49 14.69 16.88
N SER A 53 -59.32 14.73 18.19
CA SER A 53 -58.14 14.21 18.88
C SER A 53 -57.74 12.83 18.36
N LEU A 54 -56.44 12.57 18.21
CA LEU A 54 -55.91 11.26 17.79
C LEU A 54 -56.45 10.09 18.63
N THR A 55 -56.76 10.33 19.90
CA THR A 55 -57.41 9.35 20.78
C THR A 55 -58.85 9.04 20.36
N ASP A 56 -59.59 10.02 19.88
CA ASP A 56 -60.95 9.84 19.35
C ASP A 56 -60.94 9.09 18.01
N ILE A 57 -59.85 9.17 17.25
CA ILE A 57 -59.68 8.43 15.99
C ILE A 57 -59.32 6.96 16.28
N LEU A 58 -58.45 6.71 17.28
CA LEU A 58 -58.04 5.36 17.67
C LEU A 58 -59.15 4.55 18.37
N VAL A 59 -60.03 5.23 19.13
CA VAL A 59 -61.09 4.58 19.92
C VAL A 59 -62.42 4.48 19.15
N ARG A 60 -62.58 5.23 18.06
CA ARG A 60 -63.78 5.17 17.23
C ARG A 60 -63.82 3.87 16.44
N LYS A 61 -64.58 2.91 16.98
CA LYS A 61 -65.12 1.76 16.24
C LYS A 61 -65.77 2.30 14.95
N PRO A 62 -65.37 1.82 13.75
CA PRO A 62 -65.89 2.36 12.51
C PRO A 62 -67.41 2.23 12.50
N SER A 63 -68.10 3.37 12.31
CA SER A 63 -69.55 3.39 12.11
C SER A 63 -69.89 2.43 10.99
N SER A 64 -70.82 1.53 11.30
CA SER A 64 -71.32 0.45 10.45
C SER A 64 -71.63 0.95 9.04
N SER A 65 -70.66 0.86 8.13
CA SER A 65 -70.82 1.06 6.70
C SER A 65 -71.24 -0.28 6.12
N THR A 66 -72.51 -0.36 5.69
CA THR A 66 -73.14 -1.57 5.17
C THR A 66 -72.73 -1.85 3.72
N THR A 67 -71.45 -2.13 3.50
CA THR A 67 -70.97 -3.04 2.45
C THR A 67 -69.72 -3.72 3.02
N PRO A 68 -69.84 -4.94 3.55
CA PRO A 68 -68.70 -5.66 4.05
C PRO A 68 -67.90 -6.13 2.84
N GLY A 69 -66.87 -5.38 2.45
CA GLY A 69 -65.67 -5.98 1.88
C GLY A 69 -65.00 -6.82 2.97
N ILE A 70 -65.72 -7.81 3.51
CA ILE A 70 -65.19 -8.79 4.47
C ILE A 70 -64.25 -9.63 3.64
N VAL A 71 -62.96 -9.31 3.74
CA VAL A 71 -61.90 -10.21 3.29
C VAL A 71 -62.10 -11.49 4.07
N ASP A 72 -62.19 -12.63 3.38
CA ASP A 72 -62.36 -13.93 4.01
C ASP A 72 -61.27 -14.10 5.09
N PRO A 73 -61.64 -14.31 6.37
CA PRO A 73 -60.68 -14.48 7.47
C PRO A 73 -59.63 -15.56 7.18
N LYS A 74 -59.94 -16.56 6.35
CA LYS A 74 -58.97 -17.59 5.94
C LYS A 74 -57.89 -17.05 5.02
N VAL A 75 -58.25 -16.18 4.06
CA VAL A 75 -57.30 -15.51 3.16
C VAL A 75 -56.41 -14.55 3.94
N LEU A 76 -56.97 -13.88 4.95
CA LEU A 76 -56.19 -13.01 5.83
C LEU A 76 -55.17 -13.81 6.65
N LEU A 77 -55.56 -14.97 7.21
CA LEU A 77 -54.66 -15.86 7.94
C LEU A 77 -53.54 -16.40 7.05
N ASP A 78 -53.88 -16.80 5.81
CA ASP A 78 -52.90 -17.28 4.84
C ASP A 78 -51.91 -16.17 4.43
N LEU A 79 -52.39 -14.94 4.21
CA LEU A 79 -51.53 -13.79 3.94
C LEU A 79 -50.57 -13.49 5.10
N PHE A 80 -51.06 -13.55 6.34
CA PHE A 80 -50.21 -13.40 7.52
C PHE A 80 -49.19 -14.55 7.63
N SER A 81 -49.60 -15.79 7.34
CA SER A 81 -48.69 -16.93 7.30
C SER A 81 -47.57 -16.72 6.27
N MET A 82 -47.94 -16.35 5.04
CA MET A 82 -47.01 -16.04 3.95
C MET A 82 -46.05 -14.90 4.32
N TYR A 83 -46.58 -13.83 4.93
CA TYR A 83 -45.78 -12.69 5.39
C TYR A 83 -44.80 -13.09 6.49
N ARG A 84 -45.21 -13.95 7.44
CA ARG A 84 -44.35 -14.42 8.53
C ARG A 84 -43.19 -15.27 8.01
N VAL A 85 -43.47 -16.18 7.07
CA VAL A 85 -42.43 -16.98 6.41
C VAL A 85 -41.45 -16.07 5.66
N TRP A 86 -41.96 -15.12 4.86
CA TRP A 86 -41.12 -14.15 4.16
C TRP A 86 -40.27 -13.29 5.13
N GLN A 87 -40.85 -12.88 6.27
CA GLN A 87 -40.15 -12.08 7.28
C GLN A 87 -39.01 -12.89 7.94
N GLU A 88 -39.22 -14.17 8.19
CA GLU A 88 -38.23 -15.07 8.77
C GLU A 88 -37.09 -15.35 7.79
N GLU A 89 -37.41 -15.64 6.52
CA GLU A 89 -36.43 -15.80 5.45
C GLU A 89 -35.55 -14.56 5.30
N ARG A 90 -36.16 -13.36 5.31
CA ARG A 90 -35.41 -12.09 5.24
C ARG A 90 -34.52 -11.85 6.44
N THR A 91 -34.99 -12.19 7.62
CA THR A 91 -34.21 -12.08 8.86
C THR A 91 -33.00 -13.01 8.80
N GLN A 92 -33.19 -14.25 8.31
CA GLN A 92 -32.13 -15.23 8.17
C GLN A 92 -31.08 -14.79 7.12
N GLU A 93 -31.52 -14.25 5.98
CA GLU A 93 -30.61 -13.76 4.94
C GLU A 93 -29.77 -12.57 5.43
N ILE A 94 -30.39 -11.62 6.14
CA ILE A 94 -29.69 -10.49 6.76
C ILE A 94 -28.69 -11.00 7.81
N SER A 95 -29.09 -11.94 8.67
CA SER A 95 -28.22 -12.50 9.70
C SER A 95 -26.99 -13.17 9.10
N LYS A 96 -27.16 -13.96 8.04
CA LYS A 96 -26.04 -14.64 7.36
C LYS A 96 -25.08 -13.64 6.72
N ASN A 97 -25.62 -12.61 6.06
CA ASN A 97 -24.78 -11.57 5.45
C ASN A 97 -24.02 -10.76 6.52
N GLN A 98 -24.66 -10.48 7.66
CA GLN A 98 -24.02 -9.82 8.80
C GLN A 98 -22.84 -10.64 9.34
N GLU A 99 -23.02 -11.95 9.51
CA GLU A 99 -21.98 -12.88 9.95
C GLU A 99 -20.80 -12.95 8.96
N GLU A 100 -21.07 -12.97 7.65
CA GLU A 100 -20.01 -12.93 6.64
C GLU A 100 -19.21 -11.62 6.70
N ILE A 101 -19.89 -10.49 6.87
CA ILE A 101 -19.26 -9.18 6.99
C ILE A 101 -18.38 -9.12 8.24
N GLU A 102 -18.87 -9.61 9.38
CA GLU A 102 -18.12 -9.66 10.64
C GLU A 102 -16.84 -10.50 10.50
N ASN A 103 -16.94 -11.71 9.94
CA ASN A 103 -15.78 -12.56 9.65
C ASN A 103 -14.75 -11.86 8.75
N LYS A 104 -15.20 -11.14 7.71
CA LYS A 104 -14.30 -10.37 6.83
C LYS A 104 -13.62 -9.22 7.57
N ILE A 105 -14.34 -8.54 8.46
CA ILE A 105 -13.78 -7.46 9.29
C ILE A 105 -12.68 -8.02 10.20
N GLU A 106 -12.91 -9.16 10.86
CA GLU A 106 -11.90 -9.80 11.71
C GLU A 106 -10.63 -10.17 10.93
N VAL A 107 -10.79 -10.74 9.73
CA VAL A 107 -9.65 -11.09 8.87
C VAL A 107 -8.87 -9.85 8.44
N VAL A 108 -9.57 -8.78 8.04
CA VAL A 108 -8.94 -7.51 7.64
C VAL A 108 -8.21 -6.85 8.82
N ASP A 109 -8.78 -6.87 10.02
CA ASP A 109 -8.15 -6.33 11.22
C ASP A 109 -6.87 -7.10 11.59
N ALA A 110 -6.95 -8.44 11.60
CA ALA A 110 -5.80 -9.29 11.84
C ALA A 110 -4.68 -9.08 10.79
N LEU A 111 -5.06 -8.86 9.52
CA LEU A 111 -4.11 -8.54 8.45
C LEU A 111 -3.48 -7.15 8.63
N ALA A 112 -4.28 -6.14 8.98
CA ALA A 112 -3.83 -4.78 9.19
C ALA A 112 -2.80 -4.71 10.34
N LEU A 113 -3.09 -5.39 11.46
CA LEU A 113 -2.15 -5.50 12.59
C LEU A 113 -0.84 -6.18 12.19
N LYS A 114 -0.88 -7.27 11.41
CA LYS A 114 0.32 -7.95 10.92
C LYS A 114 1.13 -7.07 9.95
N LEU A 115 0.46 -6.31 9.09
CA LEU A 115 1.12 -5.38 8.18
C LEU A 115 1.83 -4.27 8.95
N LEU A 116 1.15 -3.69 9.93
CA LEU A 116 1.74 -2.67 10.80
C LEU A 116 2.95 -3.20 11.58
N GLN A 117 2.87 -4.42 12.11
CA GLN A 117 3.98 -5.07 12.80
C GLN A 117 5.19 -5.26 11.87
N ARG A 118 4.97 -5.78 10.65
CA ARG A 118 6.03 -5.95 9.64
C ARG A 118 6.67 -4.62 9.25
N PHE A 119 5.84 -3.59 9.06
CA PHE A 119 6.31 -2.25 8.72
C PHE A 119 7.19 -1.67 9.84
N ASN A 120 6.73 -1.73 11.09
CA ASN A 120 7.51 -1.24 12.23
C ASN A 120 8.83 -1.98 12.41
N HIS A 121 8.83 -3.30 12.22
CA HIS A 121 10.07 -4.08 12.24
C HIS A 121 11.04 -3.63 11.12
N SER A 122 10.53 -3.47 9.89
CA SER A 122 11.33 -2.97 8.76
C SER A 122 11.92 -1.59 9.02
N VAL A 123 11.11 -0.65 9.52
CA VAL A 123 11.55 0.70 9.89
C VAL A 123 12.62 0.65 10.98
N SER A 124 12.46 -0.20 11.99
CA SER A 124 13.47 -0.39 13.03
C SER A 124 14.78 -0.89 12.47
N THR A 125 14.75 -1.95 11.64
CA THR A 125 15.94 -2.51 10.99
C THR A 125 16.63 -1.48 10.09
N MET A 126 15.86 -0.73 9.31
CA MET A 126 16.39 0.34 8.44
C MET A 126 17.06 1.45 9.27
N ARG A 127 16.47 1.84 10.39
CA ARG A 127 17.04 2.84 11.31
C ARG A 127 18.37 2.34 11.89
N THR A 128 18.43 1.08 12.33
CA THR A 128 19.68 0.49 12.85
C THR A 128 20.75 0.42 11.77
N THR A 129 20.43 -0.04 10.56
CA THR A 129 21.38 -0.06 9.44
C THR A 129 21.87 1.35 9.09
N SER A 130 20.98 2.34 9.07
CA SER A 130 21.35 3.75 8.85
C SER A 130 22.32 4.27 9.91
N GLN A 131 22.11 3.94 11.18
CA GLN A 131 23.02 4.28 12.27
C GLN A 131 24.39 3.59 12.15
N HIS A 132 24.43 2.33 11.69
CA HIS A 132 25.71 1.66 11.42
C HIS A 132 26.46 2.32 10.25
N LEU A 133 25.75 2.69 9.18
CA LEU A 133 26.35 3.35 8.01
C LEU A 133 26.86 4.77 8.33
N SER A 134 26.21 5.51 9.22
CA SER A 134 26.72 6.81 9.64
C SER A 134 28.07 6.68 10.37
N GLY A 135 28.25 5.62 11.17
CA GLY A 135 29.53 5.28 11.79
C GLY A 135 30.64 4.97 10.77
N VAL A 136 30.30 4.29 9.66
CA VAL A 136 31.25 4.01 8.57
C VAL A 136 31.78 5.30 7.93
N HIS A 137 30.96 6.34 7.81
CA HIS A 137 31.41 7.62 7.28
C HIS A 137 32.47 8.27 8.17
N SER A 138 32.26 8.28 9.50
CA SER A 138 33.24 8.77 10.47
C SER A 138 34.58 8.02 10.34
N LEU A 139 34.52 6.69 10.34
CA LEU A 139 35.72 5.85 10.23
C LEU A 139 36.48 6.08 8.92
N LYS A 140 35.75 6.27 7.81
CA LYS A 140 36.35 6.58 6.51
C LYS A 140 37.16 7.89 6.54
N VAL A 141 36.68 8.90 7.25
CA VAL A 141 37.38 10.18 7.41
C VAL A 141 38.66 9.99 8.23
N GLU A 142 38.57 9.29 9.36
CA GLU A 142 39.73 9.01 10.22
C GLU A 142 40.83 8.21 9.50
N ILE A 143 40.44 7.20 8.70
CA ILE A 143 41.38 6.44 7.85
C ILE A 143 42.06 7.36 6.82
N GLY A 144 41.30 8.30 6.24
CA GLY A 144 41.82 9.28 5.30
C GLY A 144 42.86 10.21 5.95
N GLU A 145 42.57 10.71 7.15
CA GLU A 145 43.50 11.54 7.92
C GLU A 145 44.77 10.78 8.31
N LEU A 146 44.63 9.56 8.84
CA LEU A 146 45.75 8.72 9.22
C LEU A 146 46.66 8.41 8.02
N LYS A 147 46.06 8.12 6.86
CA LYS A 147 46.80 7.94 5.60
C LYS A 147 47.57 9.21 5.22
N GLY A 148 46.98 10.39 5.39
CA GLY A 148 47.66 11.68 5.19
C GLY A 148 48.88 11.83 6.08
N ARG A 149 48.70 11.64 7.40
CA ARG A 149 49.80 11.71 8.38
C ARG A 149 50.91 10.70 8.11
N LEU A 150 50.56 9.47 7.73
CA LEU A 150 51.56 8.46 7.36
C LEU A 150 52.34 8.87 6.11
N THR A 151 51.66 9.42 5.11
CA THR A 151 52.31 9.90 3.88
C THR A 151 53.28 11.04 4.18
N GLU A 152 52.91 11.96 5.07
CA GLU A 152 53.77 13.03 5.55
C GLU A 152 55.01 12.47 6.29
N VAL A 153 54.84 11.52 7.20
CA VAL A 153 55.95 10.86 7.90
C VAL A 153 56.89 10.16 6.93
N ILE A 154 56.36 9.42 5.95
CA ILE A 154 57.18 8.78 4.90
C ILE A 154 57.95 9.82 4.09
N SER A 155 57.31 10.92 3.69
CA SER A 155 57.96 12.01 2.97
C SER A 155 59.04 12.71 3.81
N ASN A 156 58.80 12.89 5.11
CA ASN A 156 59.78 13.44 6.06
C ASN A 156 61.00 12.52 6.19
N CYS A 157 60.75 11.22 6.35
CA CYS A 157 61.80 10.20 6.35
C CYS A 157 62.57 10.18 5.02
N ASP A 158 61.91 10.30 3.87
CA ASP A 158 62.59 10.35 2.56
C ASP A 158 63.45 11.62 2.42
N ALA A 159 62.96 12.78 2.88
CA ALA A 159 63.74 14.02 2.93
C ALA A 159 64.93 13.91 3.89
N LEU A 160 64.77 13.24 5.03
CA LEU A 160 65.85 12.94 5.96
C LEU A 160 66.88 12.02 5.33
N CYS A 161 66.46 10.94 4.67
CA CYS A 161 67.34 10.02 3.94
C CYS A 161 68.15 10.78 2.88
N LYS A 162 67.50 11.65 2.10
CA LYS A 162 68.17 12.51 1.10
C LYS A 162 69.22 13.42 1.73
N ARG A 163 68.91 14.09 2.85
CA ARG A 163 69.88 14.93 3.58
C ARG A 163 71.06 14.13 4.10
N ILE A 164 70.83 12.92 4.62
CA ILE A 164 71.93 12.07 5.08
C ILE A 164 72.84 11.70 3.91
N THR A 165 72.28 11.42 2.72
CA THR A 165 73.09 11.16 1.52
C THR A 165 73.92 12.37 1.08
N THR A 166 73.42 13.61 1.26
CA THR A 166 74.12 14.83 0.77
C THR A 166 75.06 15.47 1.79
N GLU A 167 74.72 15.43 3.08
CA GLU A 167 75.42 16.16 4.16
C GLU A 167 75.90 15.25 5.29
N GLY A 168 75.63 13.94 5.22
CA GLY A 168 75.94 12.99 6.28
C GLY A 168 77.39 12.47 6.27
N PRO A 169 77.88 11.96 7.41
CA PRO A 169 79.18 11.30 7.50
C PRO A 169 79.22 10.02 6.63
N GLU A 170 80.35 9.73 5.98
CA GLU A 170 80.46 8.68 4.95
C GLU A 170 79.95 7.29 5.39
N SER A 171 80.09 6.94 6.67
CA SER A 171 79.59 5.68 7.25
C SER A 171 78.05 5.51 7.18
N LEU A 172 77.31 6.63 7.19
CA LEU A 172 75.84 6.63 7.09
C LEU A 172 75.39 6.69 5.63
N CYS A 173 76.15 7.34 4.75
CA CYS A 173 75.86 7.41 3.32
C CYS A 173 75.80 6.02 2.65
N SER A 174 76.64 5.08 3.10
CA SER A 174 76.64 3.70 2.59
C SER A 174 75.51 2.81 3.14
N SER A 175 74.84 3.21 4.23
CA SER A 175 73.84 2.39 4.94
C SER A 175 72.39 2.78 4.68
N VAL A 176 72.11 4.00 4.20
CA VAL A 176 70.74 4.49 4.00
C VAL A 176 70.18 3.97 2.68
N LYS A 177 69.08 3.20 2.75
CA LYS A 177 68.29 2.78 1.59
C LYS A 177 66.95 3.55 1.62
N PRO A 178 66.63 4.36 0.60
CA PRO A 178 65.36 5.10 0.56
C PRO A 178 64.16 4.16 0.58
N PHE A 179 63.06 4.60 1.19
CA PHE A 179 61.79 3.90 1.18
C PHE A 179 61.13 4.06 -0.20
N VAL A 180 61.59 3.30 -1.19
CA VAL A 180 60.93 3.23 -2.49
C VAL A 180 59.77 2.25 -2.38
N VAL A 181 58.54 2.75 -2.52
CA VAL A 181 57.36 1.92 -2.80
C VAL A 181 57.56 1.29 -4.18
N PRO A 182 57.55 -0.05 -4.32
CA PRO A 182 57.64 -0.68 -5.63
C PRO A 182 56.40 -0.31 -6.44
N THR A 183 56.53 0.62 -7.39
CA THR A 183 55.60 0.69 -8.51
C THR A 183 55.93 -0.48 -9.41
N LEU A 184 55.24 -1.60 -9.21
CA LEU A 184 55.31 -2.73 -10.12
C LEU A 184 54.62 -2.33 -11.45
N PRO A 185 55.33 -2.27 -12.58
CA PRO A 185 54.66 -2.15 -13.87
C PRO A 185 54.02 -3.50 -14.17
N GLY A 186 52.69 -3.58 -14.03
CA GLY A 186 51.92 -4.75 -14.50
C GLY A 186 51.10 -5.52 -13.46
N SER A 187 50.66 -4.89 -12.37
CA SER A 187 49.51 -5.42 -11.61
C SER A 187 48.35 -4.44 -11.76
N SER A 188 47.51 -4.72 -12.74
CA SER A 188 46.14 -4.26 -12.81
C SER A 188 45.43 -4.67 -11.52
N ILE A 189 45.38 -3.76 -10.54
CA ILE A 189 44.27 -3.77 -9.60
C ILE A 189 43.07 -3.31 -10.43
N SER A 190 42.39 -4.30 -10.99
CA SER A 190 41.11 -4.15 -11.63
C SER A 190 40.16 -3.52 -10.63
N ASN A 191 40.02 -2.19 -10.69
CA ASN A 191 38.81 -1.53 -10.23
C ASN A 191 37.69 -1.99 -11.18
N SER A 192 37.09 -3.13 -10.88
CA SER A 192 35.84 -3.55 -11.51
C SER A 192 34.71 -2.68 -10.95
N SER A 193 34.67 -1.43 -11.39
CA SER A 193 33.42 -0.69 -11.50
C SER A 193 32.68 -1.23 -12.72
N SER A 194 31.99 -2.37 -12.56
CA SER A 194 31.04 -2.85 -13.55
C SER A 194 29.66 -2.28 -13.21
N ALA A 195 29.41 -1.07 -13.68
CA ALA A 195 28.07 -0.63 -14.06
C ALA A 195 28.03 -0.69 -15.59
N GLY A 196 27.24 -1.60 -16.16
CA GLY A 196 27.05 -1.66 -17.61
C GLY A 196 26.51 -3.00 -18.12
N SER A 197 25.21 -3.00 -18.43
CA SER A 197 24.48 -3.82 -19.41
C SER A 197 24.68 -5.33 -19.43
N VAL A 198 23.64 -6.05 -19.00
CA VAL A 198 23.33 -7.38 -19.52
C VAL A 198 22.33 -7.18 -20.67
N GLU A 199 22.86 -7.08 -21.89
CA GLU A 199 22.08 -7.19 -23.12
C GLU A 199 22.36 -8.56 -23.75
N SER A 200 21.26 -9.24 -24.00
CA SER A 200 21.02 -10.52 -24.66
C SER A 200 21.93 -10.87 -25.84
N ALA A 201 22.48 -12.09 -25.87
CA ALA A 201 22.59 -12.92 -27.09
C ALA A 201 23.28 -14.27 -26.82
N LEU A 202 22.62 -15.37 -27.21
CA LEU A 202 23.13 -16.67 -27.74
C LEU A 202 21.95 -17.67 -27.65
N HIS A 203 21.07 -17.77 -28.65
CA HIS A 203 21.24 -18.54 -29.88
C HIS A 203 21.99 -19.88 -29.73
N GLY A 204 21.22 -20.97 -29.80
CA GLY A 204 21.59 -22.15 -30.58
C GLY A 204 21.94 -23.41 -29.79
N ASN A 205 20.96 -24.31 -29.63
CA ASN A 205 21.25 -25.72 -29.82
C ASN A 205 20.14 -26.38 -30.65
N LYS A 206 20.57 -26.81 -31.83
CA LYS A 206 19.82 -27.50 -32.88
C LYS A 206 20.14 -28.99 -32.76
N SER A 207 19.14 -29.83 -32.59
CA SER A 207 19.12 -31.26 -32.99
C SER A 207 17.66 -31.71 -32.97
N SER A 208 16.95 -31.74 -34.10
CA SER A 208 16.93 -32.75 -35.18
C SER A 208 16.38 -34.13 -34.76
N ASN A 209 15.38 -34.54 -35.56
CA ASN A 209 14.84 -35.87 -35.87
C ASN A 209 13.65 -36.34 -35.01
N GLN A 210 12.44 -36.48 -35.58
CA GLN A 210 11.96 -37.56 -36.49
C GLN A 210 12.25 -38.94 -35.87
N SER A 211 11.30 -39.84 -35.66
CA SER A 211 10.03 -40.13 -36.34
C SER A 211 9.07 -40.84 -35.38
#